data_AF-A0A8H9CG52-F1
#
_entry.id   AF-A0A8H9CG52-F1
#
_cell.length_a   1.000
_cell.length_b   1.000
_cell.length_c   1.000
_cell.angle_alpha   90.00
_cell.angle_beta   90.00
_cell.angle_gamma   90.00
#
_symmetry.space_group_name_H-M   'P 1'
#
loop_
_entity.id
_entity.type
_entity.pdbx_description
1 polymer ?
#
loop_
_entity_poly.entity_id
_entity_poly.type
_entity_poly.pdbx_seq_one_letter_code
_entity_poly.pdbx_strand_id
1 'polypeptide(L)'
;MFKTRKNEPQYAKLWDKETKKNNVYGDSIETVTKDDIRREVSLNINGDGEIGDNPNRYKQHGFYFNADNCIGCHACESACSEKNDVPSHLAFRSVGFVEGGSFPNYQRLNISMACNHCDDPVCLKGCPTRAYTKFAEYGAVLQDPDICFGCGYCTWVCPYNAPQLDPVEGVVSKCNMCVDRLEVGLKPACVAACLGNALDFGVIDNVPENREQAKTNIPGFPTTDITHPNIRFQQTKDTQRDMTRPDGMPIKYHKTDEGEFRSMLDNKKHSHQKHWGLDKLFASHENAHAIFTICAQAVMGATMWVMALDLLGLVERPSIFVLSVLLVLLGYGLFKLNMHLGKPQFFYRGFYNLRHSPVSREIAGVSLFFMGLMAMLVVQILSLDFLLPMAYGVAFFGLVLGSYYMMKLYLIPARAFWNHWQTGTAFYGTMLSLGGLLFAVLLLVFGANPKVLSFVAVVAVVGLVLESIGLVAHKKANQKTGEGQAADFEQTTTFGKTERLRYTLLGVNVLLMFALMFNPNLWLLGIGFLSVLTSVYLGRILFYAVVIPTTMPGAFFWKNDQFKAHAIESGLSDMPQMGVMPQRHHKFDVKALMTVIKQTTLKDAFAQIKSIVNGG
;
A
#
# COMPACT_ATOMS: atom_id res chain seq x y z
N MET A 1 4.90 29.46 14.53
CA MET A 1 3.79 29.76 13.60
C MET A 1 4.27 30.61 12.40
N PHE A 2 3.51 30.72 11.29
CA PHE A 2 3.93 31.47 10.10
C PHE A 2 3.88 32.99 10.35
N LYS A 3 4.93 33.74 9.96
CA LYS A 3 4.98 35.20 10.15
C LYS A 3 4.18 35.92 9.06
N THR A 4 3.11 36.61 9.45
CA THR A 4 2.29 37.40 8.53
C THR A 4 2.98 38.71 8.14
N ARG A 5 2.81 39.14 6.89
CA ARG A 5 3.31 40.45 6.43
C ARG A 5 2.26 41.52 6.68
N LYS A 6 2.69 42.75 7.01
CA LYS A 6 1.78 43.88 7.24
C LYS A 6 0.88 44.19 6.02
N ASN A 7 1.39 43.93 4.82
CA ASN A 7 0.72 44.16 3.54
C ASN A 7 0.30 42.85 2.85
N GLU A 8 -0.10 41.83 3.63
CA GLU A 8 -0.56 40.57 3.04
C GLU A 8 -1.78 40.81 2.14
N PRO A 9 -1.75 40.35 0.87
CA PRO A 9 -2.83 40.63 -0.07
C PRO A 9 -4.13 39.94 0.34
N GLN A 10 -5.26 40.59 0.06
CA GLN A 10 -6.56 40.10 0.54
C GLN A 10 -6.92 38.71 0.02
N TYR A 11 -6.53 38.36 -1.22
CA TYR A 11 -6.77 37.03 -1.80
C TYR A 11 -6.03 35.90 -1.07
N ALA A 12 -4.98 36.21 -0.31
CA ALA A 12 -4.19 35.25 0.44
C ALA A 12 -4.76 34.93 1.83
N LYS A 13 -5.75 35.70 2.31
CA LYS A 13 -6.43 35.45 3.58
C LYS A 13 -7.52 34.41 3.42
N LEU A 14 -7.75 33.62 4.46
CA LEU A 14 -8.93 32.77 4.56
C LEU A 14 -10.17 33.66 4.61
N TRP A 15 -11.22 33.22 3.93
CA TRP A 15 -12.50 33.91 3.94
C TRP A 15 -13.46 33.15 4.85
N ASP A 16 -14.32 33.91 5.53
CA ASP A 16 -15.31 33.39 6.46
C ASP A 16 -16.71 33.70 5.91
N LYS A 17 -17.46 32.65 5.60
CA LYS A 17 -18.86 32.73 5.18
C LYS A 17 -19.66 31.68 5.91
N GLU A 18 -20.97 31.89 5.95
CA GLU A 18 -21.93 30.88 6.42
C GLU A 18 -21.67 29.54 5.71
N THR A 19 -21.48 28.50 6.52
CA THR A 19 -21.08 27.18 6.05
C THR A 19 -22.28 26.26 6.08
N LYS A 20 -22.32 25.28 5.17
CA LYS A 20 -23.25 24.16 5.31
C LYS A 20 -22.99 23.41 6.63
N LYS A 21 -24.01 22.71 7.12
CA LYS A 21 -23.88 21.85 8.31
C LYS A 21 -23.22 20.51 7.98
N ASN A 22 -23.62 19.92 6.86
CA ASN A 22 -23.16 18.61 6.42
C ASN A 22 -22.43 18.72 5.08
N ASN A 23 -21.48 17.81 4.85
CA ASN A 23 -20.80 17.65 3.57
C ASN A 23 -21.72 16.94 2.55
N VAL A 24 -21.27 16.83 1.30
CA VAL A 24 -22.00 16.10 0.23
C VAL A 24 -22.21 14.60 0.51
N TYR A 25 -21.47 14.03 1.45
CA TYR A 25 -21.56 12.62 1.85
C TYR A 25 -22.56 12.41 3.01
N GLY A 26 -23.10 13.48 3.59
CA GLY A 26 -24.04 13.45 4.72
C GLY A 26 -23.38 13.56 6.09
N ASP A 27 -22.05 13.61 6.18
CA ASP A 27 -21.32 13.76 7.44
C ASP A 27 -21.30 15.23 7.90
N SER A 28 -21.19 15.46 9.20
CA SER A 28 -21.04 16.80 9.77
C SER A 28 -19.73 17.45 9.30
N ILE A 29 -19.80 18.70 8.85
CA ILE A 29 -18.61 19.53 8.57
C ILE A 29 -17.92 19.92 9.88
N GLU A 30 -18.66 20.06 10.98
CA GLU A 30 -18.06 20.27 12.30
C GLU A 30 -17.37 18.98 12.76
N THR A 31 -16.05 19.07 12.95
CA THR A 31 -15.17 17.92 13.21
C THR A 31 -15.27 17.39 14.64
N VAL A 32 -15.64 18.28 15.58
CA VAL A 32 -15.79 18.01 17.01
C VAL A 32 -16.89 18.89 17.57
N THR A 33 -17.64 18.41 18.55
CA THR A 33 -18.70 19.20 19.22
C THR A 33 -18.09 20.35 20.04
N LYS A 34 -18.92 21.33 20.41
CA LYS A 34 -18.47 22.50 21.21
C LYS A 34 -17.89 22.14 22.58
N ASP A 35 -18.35 21.03 23.17
CA ASP A 35 -17.92 20.57 24.48
C ASP A 35 -16.79 19.51 24.42
N ASP A 36 -16.23 19.24 23.22
CA ASP A 36 -15.17 18.23 23.05
C ASP A 36 -13.84 18.70 23.65
N ILE A 37 -13.20 17.83 24.43
CA ILE A 37 -11.92 18.10 25.10
C ILE A 37 -10.76 18.45 24.14
N ARG A 38 -10.89 18.13 22.85
CA ARG A 38 -9.90 18.45 21.83
C ARG A 38 -10.00 19.89 21.34
N ARG A 39 -11.08 20.61 21.68
CA ARG A 39 -11.14 22.05 21.42
C ARG A 39 -10.15 22.79 22.28
N GLU A 40 -9.62 23.86 21.72
CA GLU A 40 -8.64 24.75 22.33
C GLU A 40 -7.33 24.04 22.71
N VAL A 41 -7.06 22.90 22.05
CA VAL A 41 -5.77 22.24 22.12
C VAL A 41 -4.86 22.82 21.04
N SER A 42 -3.66 23.21 21.44
CA SER A 42 -2.65 23.67 20.50
C SER A 42 -2.14 22.52 19.63
N LEU A 43 -1.94 22.80 18.34
CA LEU A 43 -1.25 21.89 17.43
C LEU A 43 0.28 21.84 17.68
N ASN A 44 0.82 22.74 18.51
CA ASN A 44 2.25 22.92 18.76
C ASN A 44 3.10 22.92 17.46
N ILE A 45 2.90 23.94 16.63
CA ILE A 45 3.48 23.98 15.28
C ILE A 45 4.90 24.56 15.35
N ASN A 46 5.90 23.71 15.15
CA ASN A 46 7.32 24.08 15.19
C ASN A 46 7.73 24.70 16.54
N GLY A 47 7.23 24.14 17.66
CA GLY A 47 7.50 24.64 19.01
C GLY A 47 6.65 25.84 19.42
N ASP A 48 5.70 26.24 18.57
CA ASP A 48 4.78 27.33 18.83
C ASP A 48 3.43 26.80 19.29
N GLY A 49 3.09 27.10 20.54
CA GLY A 49 1.87 26.66 21.21
C GLY A 49 0.66 27.58 21.01
N GLU A 50 0.79 28.69 20.27
CA GLU A 50 -0.34 29.59 20.05
C GLU A 50 -1.50 28.90 19.32
N ILE A 51 -2.71 29.35 19.62
CA ILE A 51 -3.96 28.82 19.03
C ILE A 51 -4.51 29.90 18.10
N GLY A 52 -4.77 29.52 16.85
CA GLY A 52 -5.37 30.42 15.87
C GLY A 52 -6.77 30.88 16.25
N ASP A 53 -7.10 32.12 15.88
CA ASP A 53 -8.39 32.78 16.14
C ASP A 53 -9.45 32.52 15.06
N ASN A 54 -9.17 31.62 14.11
CA ASN A 54 -10.06 31.34 12.99
C ASN A 54 -11.41 30.76 13.50
N PRO A 55 -12.55 31.42 13.22
CA PRO A 55 -13.86 30.97 13.69
C PRO A 55 -14.28 29.60 13.12
N ASN A 56 -13.68 29.19 12.00
CA ASN A 56 -13.92 27.90 11.37
C ASN A 56 -12.85 26.85 11.71
N ARG A 57 -11.97 27.09 12.69
CA ARG A 57 -10.87 26.17 13.06
C ARG A 57 -11.32 24.72 13.24
N TYR A 58 -12.52 24.46 13.77
CA TYR A 58 -13.03 23.09 14.00
C TYR A 58 -13.98 22.57 12.91
N LYS A 59 -13.94 23.15 11.71
CA LYS A 59 -14.70 22.68 10.55
C LYS A 59 -13.79 21.97 9.56
N GLN A 60 -14.32 21.00 8.83
CA GLN A 60 -13.60 20.31 7.78
C GLN A 60 -13.27 21.28 6.65
N HIS A 61 -11.98 21.42 6.35
CA HIS A 61 -11.49 22.23 5.24
C HIS A 61 -11.09 21.36 4.06
N GLY A 62 -11.05 21.98 2.88
CA GLY A 62 -10.63 21.30 1.66
C GLY A 62 -10.25 22.25 0.54
N PHE A 63 -9.76 21.66 -0.54
CA PHE A 63 -9.38 22.39 -1.74
C PHE A 63 -10.57 22.58 -2.68
N TYR A 64 -10.55 23.68 -3.41
CA TYR A 64 -11.40 23.91 -4.55
C TYR A 64 -10.53 24.08 -5.79
N PHE A 65 -10.80 23.33 -6.86
CA PHE A 65 -10.04 23.36 -8.10
C PHE A 65 -10.93 23.68 -9.30
N ASN A 66 -10.72 24.83 -9.92
CA ASN A 66 -11.31 25.20 -11.20
C ASN A 66 -10.39 24.78 -12.34
N ALA A 67 -10.74 23.71 -13.02
CA ALA A 67 -9.96 23.14 -14.11
C ALA A 67 -9.96 24.03 -15.36
N ASP A 68 -10.99 24.86 -15.57
CA ASP A 68 -11.11 25.74 -16.74
C ASP A 68 -10.07 26.88 -16.74
N ASN A 69 -9.57 27.22 -15.55
CA ASN A 69 -8.61 28.29 -15.29
C ASN A 69 -7.17 27.80 -15.13
N CYS A 70 -6.97 26.48 -15.01
CA CYS A 70 -5.65 25.93 -14.78
C CYS A 70 -4.81 25.96 -16.07
N ILE A 71 -3.86 26.89 -16.12
CA ILE A 71 -2.93 27.01 -17.27
C ILE A 71 -1.72 26.08 -17.19
N GLY A 72 -1.60 25.26 -16.15
CA GLY A 72 -0.49 24.31 -15.99
C GLY A 72 0.88 24.99 -15.79
N CYS A 73 0.94 26.12 -15.08
CA CYS A 73 2.18 26.89 -14.88
C CYS A 73 3.11 26.37 -13.77
N HIS A 74 2.70 25.32 -13.03
CA HIS A 74 3.47 24.71 -11.93
C HIS A 74 3.83 25.64 -10.74
N ALA A 75 3.41 26.90 -10.72
CA ALA A 75 3.67 27.82 -9.60
C ALA A 75 3.16 27.32 -8.24
N CYS A 76 2.06 26.56 -8.22
CA CYS A 76 1.52 25.96 -7.01
C CYS A 76 2.37 24.79 -6.48
N GLU A 77 3.14 24.11 -7.33
CA GLU A 77 4.10 23.09 -6.93
C GLU A 77 5.32 23.75 -6.30
N SER A 78 5.94 24.70 -7.01
CA SER A 78 7.12 25.43 -6.50
C SER A 78 6.83 26.11 -5.17
N ALA A 79 5.70 26.81 -5.04
CA ALA A 79 5.32 27.43 -3.78
C ALA A 79 5.06 26.40 -2.65
N CYS A 80 4.60 25.19 -2.98
CA CYS A 80 4.42 24.13 -1.99
C CYS A 80 5.77 23.56 -1.55
N SER A 81 6.69 23.34 -2.50
CA SER A 81 8.03 22.83 -2.24
C SER A 81 8.85 23.81 -1.41
N GLU A 82 8.94 25.08 -1.83
CA GLU A 82 9.66 26.14 -1.10
C GLU A 82 9.13 26.34 0.31
N LYS A 83 7.79 26.32 0.50
CA LYS A 83 7.20 26.52 1.83
C LYS A 83 7.51 25.38 2.81
N ASN A 84 7.62 24.15 2.31
CA ASN A 84 7.74 22.96 3.17
C ASN A 84 9.13 22.31 3.06
N ASP A 85 10.11 22.99 2.46
CA ASP A 85 11.46 22.47 2.21
C ASP A 85 11.44 21.07 1.56
N VAL A 86 10.54 20.87 0.59
CA VAL A 86 10.38 19.56 -0.07
C VAL A 86 11.57 19.31 -1.00
N PRO A 87 12.29 18.20 -0.86
CA PRO A 87 13.42 17.89 -1.72
C PRO A 87 12.95 17.60 -3.16
N SER A 88 13.83 17.76 -4.15
CA SER A 88 13.45 17.73 -5.57
C SER A 88 12.90 16.40 -6.07
N HIS A 89 13.13 15.29 -5.35
CA HIS A 89 12.59 13.96 -5.66
C HIS A 89 11.20 13.67 -5.08
N LEU A 90 10.62 14.63 -4.37
CA LEU A 90 9.27 14.57 -3.80
C LEU A 90 8.43 15.75 -4.26
N ALA A 91 7.10 15.59 -4.24
CA ALA A 91 6.19 16.68 -4.55
C ALA A 91 4.85 16.56 -3.81
N PHE A 92 4.59 17.43 -2.84
CA PHE A 92 3.35 17.40 -2.05
C PHE A 92 2.11 17.88 -2.82
N ARG A 93 2.33 18.71 -3.84
CA ARG A 93 1.37 19.09 -4.87
C ARG A 93 1.97 18.78 -6.23
N SER A 94 1.13 18.33 -7.15
CA SER A 94 1.57 18.03 -8.51
C SER A 94 0.52 18.46 -9.53
N VAL A 95 0.96 18.88 -10.70
CA VAL A 95 0.21 19.38 -11.84
C VAL A 95 0.52 18.46 -13.00
N GLY A 96 -0.53 17.85 -13.53
CA GLY A 96 -0.48 17.02 -14.71
C GLY A 96 -1.56 17.46 -15.68
N PHE A 97 -1.79 16.67 -16.73
CA PHE A 97 -2.87 16.93 -17.65
C PHE A 97 -3.41 15.64 -18.27
N VAL A 98 -4.66 15.69 -18.70
CA VAL A 98 -5.23 14.74 -19.66
C VAL A 98 -5.49 15.45 -20.96
N GLU A 99 -5.47 14.71 -22.06
CA GLU A 99 -5.67 15.25 -23.39
C GLU A 99 -6.68 14.42 -24.18
N GLY A 100 -7.29 14.99 -25.20
CA GLY A 100 -8.27 14.30 -26.01
C GLY A 100 -8.47 14.94 -27.35
N GLY A 101 -9.11 14.20 -28.26
CA GLY A 101 -9.38 14.67 -29.62
C GLY A 101 -8.14 14.62 -30.51
N SER A 102 -8.28 15.17 -31.71
CA SER A 102 -7.22 15.26 -32.72
C SER A 102 -7.38 16.57 -33.47
N PHE A 103 -6.33 17.02 -34.17
CA PHE A 103 -6.38 18.26 -34.96
C PHE A 103 -7.60 18.27 -35.90
N PRO A 104 -8.39 19.37 -35.95
CA PRO A 104 -8.21 20.65 -35.24
C PRO A 104 -8.85 20.74 -33.84
N ASN A 105 -9.54 19.70 -33.38
CA ASN A 105 -10.34 19.66 -32.16
C ASN A 105 -9.59 19.05 -30.95
N TYR A 106 -8.28 19.28 -30.83
CA TYR A 106 -7.49 18.83 -29.67
C TYR A 106 -7.86 19.61 -28.41
N GLN A 107 -7.90 18.93 -27.27
CA GLN A 107 -8.13 19.54 -25.97
C GLN A 107 -7.15 19.01 -24.94
N ARG A 108 -6.73 19.88 -24.02
CA ARG A 108 -5.91 19.57 -22.86
C ARG A 108 -6.57 20.13 -21.60
N LEU A 109 -6.71 19.28 -20.59
CA LEU A 109 -7.21 19.66 -19.27
C LEU A 109 -6.08 19.52 -18.25
N ASN A 110 -5.59 20.64 -17.73
CA ASN A 110 -4.58 20.62 -16.67
C ASN A 110 -5.23 20.35 -15.31
N ILE A 111 -4.59 19.54 -14.48
CA ILE A 111 -5.13 19.09 -13.19
C ILE A 111 -4.05 19.27 -12.12
N SER A 112 -4.37 20.06 -11.09
CA SER A 112 -3.51 20.27 -9.92
C SER A 112 -4.04 19.50 -8.72
N MET A 113 -3.23 18.61 -8.15
CA MET A 113 -3.62 17.73 -7.05
C MET A 113 -2.66 17.75 -5.88
N ALA A 114 -3.17 17.50 -4.68
CA ALA A 114 -2.41 17.29 -3.46
C ALA A 114 -3.15 16.28 -2.57
N CYS A 115 -2.75 16.13 -1.30
CA CYS A 115 -3.54 15.39 -0.33
C CYS A 115 -4.94 16.03 -0.17
N ASN A 116 -5.98 15.21 -0.21
CA ASN A 116 -7.37 15.65 -0.06
C ASN A 116 -7.84 15.72 1.40
N HIS A 117 -6.98 15.38 2.38
CA HIS A 117 -7.31 15.39 3.83
C HIS A 117 -8.70 14.83 4.13
N CYS A 118 -8.92 13.59 3.69
CA CYS A 118 -10.24 13.00 3.53
C CYS A 118 -11.01 12.80 4.85
N ASP A 119 -12.33 12.61 4.72
CA ASP A 119 -13.19 12.31 5.88
C ASP A 119 -12.94 10.93 6.46
N ASP A 120 -12.75 9.94 5.58
CA ASP A 120 -12.27 8.62 5.92
C ASP A 120 -10.82 8.38 5.43
N PRO A 121 -9.79 8.78 6.19
CA PRO A 121 -8.41 8.65 5.77
C PRO A 121 -7.91 7.21 5.84
N VAL A 122 -7.99 6.50 4.71
CA VAL A 122 -7.43 5.14 4.55
C VAL A 122 -5.92 5.06 4.84
N CYS A 123 -5.17 6.15 4.65
CA CYS A 123 -3.75 6.21 5.01
C CYS A 123 -3.51 6.09 6.53
N LEU A 124 -4.40 6.66 7.35
CA LEU A 124 -4.37 6.52 8.80
C LEU A 124 -4.73 5.10 9.22
N LYS A 125 -5.81 4.55 8.65
CA LYS A 125 -6.21 3.16 8.89
C LYS A 125 -5.11 2.18 8.49
N GLY A 126 -4.41 2.42 7.38
CA GLY A 126 -3.33 1.57 6.91
C GLY A 126 -2.05 1.64 7.75
N CYS A 127 -1.71 2.79 8.33
CA CYS A 127 -0.45 3.00 9.03
C CYS A 127 -0.33 2.13 10.30
N PRO A 128 0.65 1.21 10.39
CA PRO A 128 0.78 0.35 11.56
C PRO A 128 1.35 1.05 12.80
N THR A 129 2.08 2.16 12.62
CA THR A 129 2.74 2.89 13.72
C THR A 129 1.90 4.01 14.32
N ARG A 130 0.70 4.27 13.78
CA ARG A 130 -0.10 5.48 14.09
C ARG A 130 0.67 6.78 13.83
N ALA A 131 1.54 6.81 12.82
CA ALA A 131 2.20 8.04 12.37
C ALA A 131 1.24 9.04 11.69
N TYR A 132 -0.07 8.77 11.66
CA TYR A 132 -1.07 9.64 11.05
C TYR A 132 -2.13 10.00 12.08
N THR A 133 -2.48 11.29 12.12
CA THR A 133 -3.53 11.81 12.98
C THR A 133 -4.46 12.67 12.15
N LYS A 134 -5.77 12.48 12.28
CA LYS A 134 -6.77 13.44 11.80
C LYS A 134 -7.08 14.39 12.94
N PHE A 135 -6.60 15.63 12.82
CA PHE A 135 -6.82 16.68 13.79
C PHE A 135 -8.24 17.24 13.70
N ALA A 136 -8.76 17.73 14.83
CA ALA A 136 -10.04 18.45 14.86
C ALA A 136 -9.91 19.77 14.10
N GLU A 137 -8.74 20.37 14.19
CA GLU A 137 -8.33 21.55 13.47
C GLU A 137 -8.33 21.32 11.96
N TYR A 138 -9.22 22.03 11.28
CA TYR A 138 -9.42 22.03 9.83
C TYR A 138 -9.75 20.66 9.24
N GLY A 139 -9.96 19.64 10.07
CA GLY A 139 -9.98 18.23 9.64
C GLY A 139 -8.66 17.77 9.03
N ALA A 140 -7.53 18.38 9.42
CA ALA A 140 -6.23 18.13 8.82
C ALA A 140 -5.71 16.73 9.18
N VAL A 141 -5.61 15.86 8.17
CA VAL A 141 -4.86 14.62 8.29
C VAL A 141 -3.37 14.95 8.20
N LEU A 142 -2.59 14.80 9.26
CA LEU A 142 -1.14 15.06 9.29
C LEU A 142 -0.36 13.77 9.52
N GLN A 143 0.90 13.76 9.08
CA GLN A 143 1.79 12.63 9.26
C GLN A 143 3.01 13.07 10.07
N ASP A 144 3.38 12.24 11.04
CA ASP A 144 4.50 12.45 11.95
C ASP A 144 5.73 11.64 11.44
N PRO A 145 6.80 12.30 10.98
CA PRO A 145 8.00 11.63 10.47
C PRO A 145 8.83 10.93 11.56
N ASP A 146 8.73 11.35 12.82
CA ASP A 146 9.49 10.78 13.94
C ASP A 146 8.93 9.44 14.36
N ILE A 147 7.61 9.26 14.25
CA ILE A 147 6.93 7.97 14.50
C ILE A 147 7.06 7.03 13.29
N CYS A 148 7.20 7.58 12.09
CA CYS A 148 7.25 6.83 10.84
C CYS A 148 8.53 6.01 10.71
N PHE A 149 8.36 4.79 10.20
CA PHE A 149 9.42 3.81 9.96
C PHE A 149 9.52 3.37 8.49
N GLY A 150 8.80 4.08 7.60
CA GLY A 150 8.95 3.93 6.15
C GLY A 150 8.45 2.61 5.57
N CYS A 151 7.40 1.98 6.11
CA CYS A 151 6.82 0.75 5.53
C CYS A 151 6.13 0.92 4.17
N GLY A 152 5.89 2.16 3.71
CA GLY A 152 5.27 2.43 2.42
C GLY A 152 3.78 2.06 2.27
N TYR A 153 3.18 1.26 3.15
CA TYR A 153 1.80 0.77 2.97
C TYR A 153 0.73 1.87 2.77
N CYS A 154 0.93 3.05 3.36
CA CYS A 154 0.05 4.22 3.15
C CYS A 154 0.04 4.74 1.69
N THR A 155 1.10 4.50 0.91
CA THR A 155 1.15 4.81 -0.54
C THR A 155 0.33 3.83 -1.36
N TRP A 156 0.12 2.59 -0.87
CA TRP A 156 -0.70 1.58 -1.53
C TRP A 156 -2.19 1.81 -1.36
N VAL A 157 -2.60 2.23 -0.16
CA VAL A 157 -4.03 2.42 0.15
C VAL A 157 -4.56 3.77 -0.31
N CYS A 158 -3.70 4.78 -0.51
CA CYS A 158 -4.13 6.10 -0.97
C CYS A 158 -4.43 6.09 -2.48
N PRO A 159 -5.68 6.37 -2.92
CA PRO A 159 -6.03 6.41 -4.34
C PRO A 159 -5.51 7.68 -5.05
N TYR A 160 -4.98 8.65 -4.31
CA TYR A 160 -4.53 9.95 -4.85
C TYR A 160 -3.02 10.05 -5.00
N ASN A 161 -2.27 9.00 -4.59
CA ASN A 161 -0.81 8.98 -4.60
C ASN A 161 -0.18 10.17 -3.84
N ALA A 162 -0.84 10.57 -2.73
CA ALA A 162 -0.47 11.74 -1.94
C ALA A 162 0.67 11.46 -0.94
N PRO A 163 0.66 10.35 -0.16
CA PRO A 163 1.83 9.91 0.60
C PRO A 163 2.95 9.46 -0.33
N GLN A 164 4.18 9.92 -0.09
CA GLN A 164 5.37 9.56 -0.86
C GLN A 164 6.46 9.10 0.08
N LEU A 165 7.01 7.91 -0.18
CA LEU A 165 8.17 7.39 0.56
C LEU A 165 9.42 8.13 0.09
N ASP A 166 10.12 8.76 1.03
CA ASP A 166 11.43 9.32 0.78
C ASP A 166 12.48 8.19 0.87
N PRO A 167 13.15 7.83 -0.24
CA PRO A 167 14.18 6.79 -0.22
C PRO A 167 15.45 7.22 0.54
N VAL A 168 15.66 8.53 0.75
CA VAL A 168 16.81 9.07 1.47
C VAL A 168 16.57 9.03 2.97
N GLU A 169 15.47 9.64 3.42
CA GLU A 169 15.14 9.75 4.85
C GLU A 169 14.50 8.48 5.43
N GLY A 170 14.04 7.56 4.57
CA GLY A 170 13.39 6.32 5.00
C GLY A 170 12.05 6.56 5.71
N VAL A 171 11.37 7.67 5.41
CA VAL A 171 10.06 8.01 5.96
C VAL A 171 9.10 8.40 4.85
N VAL A 172 7.82 8.23 5.10
CA VAL A 172 6.78 8.75 4.19
C VAL A 172 6.47 10.18 4.57
N SER A 173 6.29 11.05 3.59
CA SER A 173 5.86 12.44 3.78
C SER A 173 4.73 12.81 2.82
N LYS A 174 4.01 13.90 3.12
CA LYS A 174 2.89 14.41 2.31
C LYS A 174 2.53 15.85 2.67
N CYS A 175 1.66 16.45 1.86
CA CYS A 175 1.01 17.74 2.16
C CYS A 175 0.45 17.79 3.60
N ASN A 176 0.76 18.89 4.30
CA ASN A 176 0.36 19.20 5.68
C ASN A 176 -0.78 20.24 5.75
N MET A 177 -1.51 20.46 4.65
CA MET A 177 -2.55 21.50 4.52
C MET A 177 -2.06 22.95 4.78
N CYS A 178 -0.75 23.18 4.95
CA CYS A 178 -0.22 24.44 5.47
C CYS A 178 -0.92 24.90 6.77
N VAL A 179 -1.15 23.99 7.72
CA VAL A 179 -1.82 24.31 9.01
C VAL A 179 -1.18 25.50 9.74
N ASP A 180 0.14 25.66 9.61
CA ASP A 180 0.92 26.79 10.11
C ASP A 180 0.48 28.16 9.55
N ARG A 181 -0.02 28.18 8.32
CA ARG A 181 -0.62 29.35 7.67
C ARG A 181 -2.09 29.51 8.03
N LEU A 182 -2.82 28.39 8.17
CA LEU A 182 -4.24 28.43 8.52
C LEU A 182 -4.46 29.04 9.91
N GLU A 183 -3.60 28.71 10.88
CA GLU A 183 -3.67 29.25 12.24
C GLU A 183 -3.52 30.78 12.31
N VAL A 184 -2.89 31.41 11.31
CA VAL A 184 -2.77 32.89 11.22
C VAL A 184 -3.72 33.50 10.19
N GLY A 185 -4.79 32.79 9.84
CA GLY A 185 -5.82 33.28 8.93
C GLY A 185 -5.39 33.35 7.45
N LEU A 186 -4.31 32.67 7.06
CA LEU A 186 -3.81 32.65 5.67
C LEU A 186 -4.16 31.36 4.94
N LYS A 187 -4.46 31.46 3.65
CA LYS A 187 -4.63 30.31 2.76
C LYS A 187 -3.29 29.55 2.57
N PRO A 188 -3.34 28.27 2.18
CA PRO A 188 -2.14 27.50 1.83
C PRO A 188 -1.28 28.17 0.75
N ALA A 189 0.04 28.02 0.84
CA ALA A 189 0.99 28.71 -0.05
C ALA A 189 0.72 28.44 -1.55
N CYS A 190 0.42 27.19 -1.88
CA CYS A 190 0.05 26.75 -3.22
C CYS A 190 -1.24 27.38 -3.78
N VAL A 191 -2.14 27.86 -2.92
CA VAL A 191 -3.36 28.58 -3.31
C VAL A 191 -3.04 30.05 -3.54
N ALA A 192 -2.30 30.67 -2.61
CA ALA A 192 -1.85 32.05 -2.74
C ALA A 192 -0.96 32.30 -3.97
N ALA A 193 -0.21 31.29 -4.42
CA ALA A 193 0.65 31.37 -5.61
C ALA A 193 -0.08 31.08 -6.94
N CYS A 194 -1.39 30.77 -6.93
CA CYS A 194 -2.09 30.33 -8.13
C CYS A 194 -2.39 31.50 -9.08
N LEU A 195 -1.55 31.67 -10.11
CA LEU A 195 -1.66 32.76 -11.09
C LEU A 195 -3.01 32.79 -11.85
N GLY A 196 -3.51 31.62 -12.25
CA GLY A 196 -4.77 31.50 -12.97
C GLY A 196 -6.01 31.64 -12.09
N ASN A 197 -5.84 31.84 -10.77
CA ASN A 197 -6.91 31.69 -9.80
C ASN A 197 -7.70 30.40 -10.07
N ALA A 198 -7.00 29.27 -10.20
CA ALA A 198 -7.57 27.95 -10.43
C ALA A 198 -7.73 27.17 -9.13
N LEU A 199 -7.04 27.58 -8.06
CA LEU A 199 -7.08 26.95 -6.75
C LEU A 199 -7.70 27.91 -5.75
N ASP A 200 -8.55 27.38 -4.88
CA ASP A 200 -9.03 28.05 -3.68
C ASP A 200 -9.04 27.07 -2.49
N PHE A 201 -9.28 27.58 -1.29
CA PHE A 201 -9.30 26.81 -0.06
C PHE A 201 -10.18 27.48 1.00
N GLY A 202 -10.87 26.64 1.78
CA GLY A 202 -11.75 27.06 2.86
C GLY A 202 -12.49 25.87 3.45
N VAL A 203 -13.58 26.15 4.16
CA VAL A 203 -14.51 25.12 4.65
C VAL A 203 -15.08 24.35 3.46
N ILE A 204 -15.09 23.02 3.55
CA ILE A 204 -15.53 22.16 2.44
C ILE A 204 -17.01 22.43 2.10
N ASP A 205 -17.36 22.24 0.83
CA ASP A 205 -18.71 22.45 0.26
C ASP A 205 -19.23 23.88 0.22
N ASN A 206 -18.43 24.84 0.69
CA ASN A 206 -18.60 26.25 0.37
C ASN A 206 -18.03 26.53 -1.02
N VAL A 207 -18.88 27.03 -1.92
CA VAL A 207 -18.47 27.45 -3.26
C VAL A 207 -17.85 28.85 -3.16
N PRO A 208 -16.59 29.06 -3.63
CA PRO A 208 -16.00 30.40 -3.64
C PRO A 208 -16.82 31.37 -4.50
N GLU A 209 -16.79 32.68 -4.18
CA GLU A 209 -17.65 33.70 -4.82
C GLU A 209 -17.61 33.71 -6.36
N ASN A 210 -16.43 33.50 -6.93
CA ASN A 210 -16.21 33.57 -8.38
C ASN A 210 -16.33 32.19 -9.06
N ARG A 211 -17.19 31.33 -8.52
CA ARG A 211 -17.36 29.92 -8.93
C ARG A 211 -18.82 29.53 -8.92
N GLU A 212 -19.15 28.53 -9.73
CA GLU A 212 -20.53 28.12 -10.00
C GLU A 212 -20.77 26.64 -9.72
N GLN A 213 -19.73 25.81 -9.74
CA GLN A 213 -19.83 24.35 -9.57
C GLN A 213 -19.11 23.87 -8.32
N ALA A 214 -19.46 22.69 -7.80
CA ALA A 214 -18.68 21.99 -6.78
C ALA A 214 -18.80 20.49 -7.00
N LYS A 215 -18.34 20.04 -8.17
CA LYS A 215 -18.32 18.63 -8.55
C LYS A 215 -17.37 17.85 -7.64
N THR A 216 -17.65 16.58 -7.43
CA THR A 216 -16.81 15.67 -6.63
C THR A 216 -15.83 14.88 -7.50
N ASN A 217 -15.97 14.92 -8.82
CA ASN A 217 -15.13 14.23 -9.78
C ASN A 217 -14.80 15.12 -11.00
N ILE A 218 -13.76 14.70 -11.73
CA ILE A 218 -13.28 15.20 -13.03
C ILE A 218 -12.72 13.98 -13.80
N PRO A 219 -12.40 14.07 -15.10
CA PRO A 219 -11.83 12.94 -15.85
C PRO A 219 -10.68 12.27 -15.09
N GLY A 220 -10.84 10.97 -14.82
CA GLY A 220 -9.85 10.12 -14.15
C GLY A 220 -9.67 10.33 -12.64
N PHE A 221 -10.44 11.21 -12.00
CA PHE A 221 -10.46 11.28 -10.53
C PHE A 221 -10.96 9.94 -9.95
N PRO A 222 -10.24 9.32 -8.98
CA PRO A 222 -10.69 8.09 -8.35
C PRO A 222 -12.06 8.25 -7.69
N THR A 223 -12.83 7.15 -7.59
CA THR A 223 -14.12 7.17 -6.89
C THR A 223 -13.99 7.74 -5.47
N THR A 224 -14.98 8.52 -5.07
CA THR A 224 -15.03 9.20 -3.78
C THR A 224 -15.36 8.27 -2.62
N ASP A 225 -16.02 7.14 -2.89
CA ASP A 225 -16.56 6.23 -1.87
C ASP A 225 -15.48 5.55 -1.02
N ILE A 226 -14.23 5.57 -1.49
CA ILE A 226 -13.11 4.96 -0.75
C ILE A 226 -12.70 5.82 0.46
N THR A 227 -12.78 7.15 0.33
CA THR A 227 -12.20 8.04 1.36
C THR A 227 -13.02 9.27 1.73
N HIS A 228 -14.07 9.61 0.97
CA HIS A 228 -14.78 10.90 1.10
C HIS A 228 -13.80 12.09 1.03
N PRO A 229 -13.18 12.36 -0.14
CA PRO A 229 -12.12 13.36 -0.25
C PRO A 229 -12.64 14.80 -0.11
N ASN A 230 -11.86 15.65 0.57
CA ASN A 230 -12.14 17.07 0.73
C ASN A 230 -11.51 17.92 -0.38
N ILE A 231 -11.95 17.67 -1.61
CA ILE A 231 -11.70 18.49 -2.78
C ILE A 231 -12.96 18.64 -3.63
N ARG A 232 -13.18 19.84 -4.20
CA ARG A 232 -14.27 20.12 -5.15
C ARG A 232 -13.75 20.68 -6.44
N PHE A 233 -14.49 20.44 -7.51
CA PHE A 233 -14.08 20.76 -8.87
C PHE A 233 -15.09 21.66 -9.59
N GLN A 234 -14.56 22.52 -10.45
CA GLN A 234 -15.31 23.16 -11.53
C GLN A 234 -14.68 22.82 -12.87
N GLN A 235 -15.55 22.46 -13.81
CA GLN A 235 -15.21 22.20 -15.21
C GLN A 235 -16.49 22.49 -16.01
N THR A 236 -16.61 23.72 -16.51
CA THR A 236 -17.73 24.19 -17.34
C THR A 236 -17.47 23.98 -18.82
N LYS A 237 -16.19 23.98 -19.25
CA LYS A 237 -15.81 23.68 -20.63
C LYS A 237 -16.07 22.20 -20.93
N ASP A 238 -16.76 21.95 -22.04
CA ASP A 238 -16.99 20.57 -22.48
C ASP A 238 -15.67 19.92 -22.92
N THR A 239 -15.52 18.66 -22.53
CA THR A 239 -14.36 17.83 -22.82
C THR A 239 -14.67 16.82 -23.90
N GLN A 240 -13.64 16.36 -24.59
CA GLN A 240 -13.75 15.23 -25.50
C GLN A 240 -14.31 13.99 -24.81
N ARG A 241 -14.95 13.13 -25.61
CA ARG A 241 -15.56 11.89 -25.12
C ARG A 241 -14.51 10.91 -24.58
N ASP A 242 -13.34 10.85 -25.22
CA ASP A 242 -12.18 10.11 -24.75
C ASP A 242 -11.09 11.10 -24.33
N MET A 243 -10.64 11.00 -23.09
CA MET A 243 -9.48 11.72 -22.55
C MET A 243 -8.39 10.71 -22.15
N THR A 244 -7.16 10.90 -22.58
CA THR A 244 -6.01 10.03 -22.31
C THR A 244 -5.03 10.72 -21.37
N ARG A 245 -4.27 9.91 -20.63
CA ARG A 245 -3.08 10.39 -19.93
C ARG A 245 -1.93 10.51 -20.94
N PRO A 246 -1.03 11.50 -20.82
CA PRO A 246 0.20 11.56 -21.62
C PRO A 246 1.31 10.61 -21.13
N ASP A 247 1.17 10.00 -19.95
CA ASP A 247 2.16 9.04 -19.44
C ASP A 247 2.04 7.64 -20.09
N GLY A 248 3.00 6.77 -19.78
CA GLY A 248 3.04 5.40 -20.26
C GLY A 248 1.98 4.47 -19.67
N MET A 249 1.00 4.95 -18.90
CA MET A 249 -0.04 4.07 -18.33
C MET A 249 -1.07 3.68 -19.41
N PRO A 250 -1.41 2.39 -19.60
CA PRO A 250 -2.39 1.94 -20.60
C PRO A 250 -3.84 2.20 -20.15
N ILE A 251 -4.15 3.42 -19.71
CA ILE A 251 -5.48 3.84 -19.27
C ILE A 251 -5.92 5.09 -20.01
N LYS A 252 -7.19 5.08 -20.43
CA LYS A 252 -7.94 6.25 -20.91
C LYS A 252 -9.23 6.43 -20.12
N TYR A 253 -9.86 7.59 -20.24
CA TYR A 253 -11.09 7.97 -19.55
C TYR A 253 -12.18 8.27 -20.57
N HIS A 254 -13.23 7.47 -20.56
CA HIS A 254 -14.37 7.60 -21.45
C HIS A 254 -15.56 8.24 -20.74
N LYS A 255 -16.10 9.29 -21.34
CA LYS A 255 -17.32 9.97 -20.91
C LYS A 255 -18.53 9.15 -21.35
N THR A 256 -19.32 8.68 -20.39
CA THR A 256 -20.60 8.01 -20.64
C THR A 256 -21.64 9.01 -21.16
N ASP A 257 -22.77 8.52 -21.67
CA ASP A 257 -23.87 9.38 -22.11
C ASP A 257 -24.50 10.18 -20.93
N GLU A 258 -24.33 9.69 -19.70
CA GLU A 258 -24.70 10.37 -18.45
C GLU A 258 -23.70 11.48 -18.04
N GLY A 259 -22.58 11.61 -18.77
CA GLY A 259 -21.56 12.63 -18.54
C GLY A 259 -20.47 12.23 -17.53
N GLU A 260 -20.52 11.02 -16.98
CA GLU A 260 -19.52 10.51 -16.04
C GLU A 260 -18.30 9.92 -16.75
N PHE A 261 -17.12 10.07 -16.17
CA PHE A 261 -15.89 9.47 -16.71
C PHE A 261 -15.60 8.12 -16.09
N ARG A 262 -15.36 7.11 -16.95
CA ARG A 262 -14.91 5.78 -16.54
C ARG A 262 -13.54 5.46 -17.13
N SER A 263 -12.67 4.91 -16.29
CA SER A 263 -11.37 4.37 -16.71
C SER A 263 -11.57 3.15 -17.61
N MET A 264 -10.84 3.06 -18.72
CA MET A 264 -10.82 1.91 -19.64
C MET A 264 -9.39 1.66 -20.12
N LEU A 265 -9.14 0.45 -20.63
CA LEU A 265 -7.87 0.11 -21.26
C LEU A 265 -7.59 1.02 -22.48
N ASP A 266 -6.37 1.56 -22.54
CA ASP A 266 -5.80 2.18 -23.73
C ASP A 266 -4.74 1.25 -24.34
N ASN A 267 -5.20 0.36 -25.22
CA ASN A 267 -4.34 -0.63 -25.87
C ASN A 267 -3.50 -0.06 -27.03
N LYS A 268 -3.65 1.22 -27.37
CA LYS A 268 -2.89 1.84 -28.47
C LYS A 268 -1.49 2.28 -28.05
N LYS A 269 -1.27 2.50 -26.75
CA LYS A 269 0.00 3.01 -26.21
C LYS A 269 1.13 2.00 -26.20
N HIS A 270 0.80 0.71 -26.15
CA HIS A 270 1.77 -0.35 -25.93
C HIS A 270 1.63 -1.48 -26.94
N SER A 271 2.74 -2.15 -27.19
CA SER A 271 2.78 -3.31 -28.07
C SER A 271 2.07 -4.51 -27.46
N HIS A 272 1.37 -5.29 -28.29
CA HIS A 272 0.81 -6.58 -27.91
C HIS A 272 1.86 -7.72 -27.89
N GLN A 273 3.13 -7.41 -28.15
CA GLN A 273 4.20 -8.41 -28.11
C GLN A 273 4.43 -8.92 -26.69
N LYS A 274 4.78 -10.21 -26.60
CA LYS A 274 4.97 -10.90 -25.32
C LYS A 274 6.43 -10.93 -24.94
N HIS A 275 6.75 -10.36 -23.79
CA HIS A 275 8.09 -10.33 -23.24
C HIS A 275 8.17 -11.14 -21.93
N TRP A 276 9.39 -11.39 -21.47
CA TRP A 276 9.62 -12.02 -20.17
C TRP A 276 9.58 -11.00 -19.02
N GLY A 277 10.11 -9.79 -19.24
CA GLY A 277 10.16 -8.74 -18.22
C GLY A 277 10.99 -9.09 -16.97
N LEU A 278 11.94 -10.03 -17.07
CA LEU A 278 12.68 -10.56 -15.90
C LEU A 278 13.44 -9.48 -15.14
N ASP A 279 14.07 -8.54 -15.84
CA ASP A 279 14.85 -7.48 -15.20
C ASP A 279 13.97 -6.63 -14.27
N LYS A 280 12.76 -6.27 -14.73
CA LYS A 280 11.78 -5.54 -13.91
C LYS A 280 11.29 -6.37 -12.72
N LEU A 281 11.10 -7.69 -12.90
CA LEU A 281 10.63 -8.57 -11.84
C LEU A 281 11.69 -8.76 -10.75
N PHE A 282 12.94 -9.01 -11.12
CA PHE A 282 14.01 -9.32 -10.17
C PHE A 282 14.64 -8.07 -9.53
N ALA A 283 14.55 -6.91 -10.18
CA ALA A 283 14.98 -5.63 -9.60
C ALA A 283 13.92 -4.97 -8.70
N SER A 284 12.73 -5.55 -8.57
CA SER A 284 11.65 -4.94 -7.77
C SER A 284 11.98 -4.92 -6.28
N HIS A 285 11.77 -3.76 -5.63
CA HIS A 285 11.82 -3.60 -4.18
C HIS A 285 10.86 -4.56 -3.45
N GLU A 286 9.74 -4.90 -4.11
CA GLU A 286 8.69 -5.76 -3.57
C GLU A 286 9.10 -7.23 -3.43
N ASN A 287 10.30 -7.61 -3.91
CA ASN A 287 10.85 -8.96 -3.75
C ASN A 287 11.04 -9.34 -2.27
N ALA A 288 11.26 -8.37 -1.38
CA ALA A 288 11.29 -8.62 0.06
C ALA A 288 9.94 -9.15 0.57
N HIS A 289 8.83 -8.56 0.13
CA HIS A 289 7.48 -9.00 0.48
C HIS A 289 7.15 -10.37 -0.16
N ALA A 290 7.56 -10.60 -1.40
CA ALA A 290 7.41 -11.91 -2.04
C ALA A 290 8.13 -13.02 -1.26
N ILE A 291 9.39 -12.81 -0.87
CA ILE A 291 10.16 -13.79 -0.08
C ILE A 291 9.51 -14.04 1.27
N PHE A 292 9.15 -12.97 2.00
CA PHE A 292 8.49 -13.10 3.30
C PHE A 292 7.20 -13.91 3.21
N THR A 293 6.30 -13.56 2.27
CA THR A 293 5.00 -14.21 2.13
C THR A 293 5.12 -15.70 1.78
N ILE A 294 6.05 -16.05 0.87
CA ILE A 294 6.30 -17.45 0.49
C ILE A 294 6.87 -18.24 1.66
N CYS A 295 7.89 -17.72 2.35
CA CYS A 295 8.48 -18.37 3.52
C CYS A 295 7.42 -18.57 4.63
N ALA A 296 6.66 -17.53 4.97
CA ALA A 296 5.63 -17.61 5.99
C ALA A 296 4.54 -18.64 5.63
N GLN A 297 4.04 -18.64 4.40
CA GLN A 297 3.02 -19.61 3.95
C GLN A 297 3.54 -21.05 3.90
N ALA A 298 4.76 -21.25 3.42
CA ALA A 298 5.37 -22.57 3.41
C ALA A 298 5.55 -23.11 4.83
N VAL A 299 6.05 -22.28 5.76
CA VAL A 299 6.22 -22.68 7.16
C VAL A 299 4.88 -22.89 7.86
N MET A 300 3.89 -22.01 7.67
CA MET A 300 2.53 -22.20 8.21
C MET A 300 1.92 -23.53 7.75
N GLY A 301 1.99 -23.83 6.45
CA GLY A 301 1.48 -25.09 5.91
C GLY A 301 2.24 -26.31 6.42
N ALA A 302 3.57 -26.24 6.53
CA ALA A 302 4.37 -27.33 7.07
C ALA A 302 4.09 -27.57 8.56
N THR A 303 3.91 -26.51 9.36
CA THR A 303 3.54 -26.62 10.78
C THR A 303 2.14 -27.21 10.96
N MET A 304 1.19 -26.91 10.06
CA MET A 304 -0.13 -27.58 10.08
C MET A 304 0.01 -29.10 9.95
N TRP A 305 0.91 -29.57 9.09
CA TRP A 305 1.19 -31.00 8.94
C TRP A 305 1.83 -31.61 10.19
N VAL A 306 2.80 -30.91 10.78
CA VAL A 306 3.42 -31.34 12.04
C VAL A 306 2.36 -31.53 13.12
N MET A 307 1.49 -30.53 13.32
CA MET A 307 0.42 -30.59 14.33
C MET A 307 -0.63 -31.65 14.00
N ALA A 308 -1.03 -31.78 12.73
CA ALA A 308 -2.06 -32.72 12.31
C ALA A 308 -1.61 -34.18 12.48
N LEU A 309 -0.38 -34.52 12.11
CA LEU A 309 0.12 -35.89 12.23
C LEU A 309 0.33 -36.32 13.68
N ASP A 310 0.78 -35.39 14.52
CA ASP A 310 0.89 -35.61 15.97
C ASP A 310 -0.48 -35.82 16.61
N LEU A 311 -1.47 -34.98 16.28
CA LEU A 311 -2.84 -35.11 16.78
C LEU A 311 -3.53 -36.40 16.34
N LEU A 312 -3.19 -36.92 15.15
CA LEU A 312 -3.69 -38.20 14.63
C LEU A 312 -2.92 -39.41 15.18
N GLY A 313 -1.88 -39.20 16.01
CA GLY A 313 -1.05 -40.27 16.57
C GLY A 313 -0.20 -41.01 15.53
N LEU A 314 0.07 -40.37 14.38
CA LEU A 314 0.89 -40.93 13.30
C LEU A 314 2.38 -40.65 13.48
N VAL A 315 2.71 -39.72 14.37
CA VAL A 315 4.07 -39.37 14.79
C VAL A 315 4.04 -39.24 16.31
N GLU A 316 5.05 -39.76 17.01
CA GLU A 316 5.08 -39.74 18.48
C GLU A 316 5.44 -38.36 19.05
N ARG A 317 6.34 -37.63 18.37
CA ARG A 317 6.75 -36.26 18.74
C ARG A 317 7.19 -35.44 17.52
N PRO A 318 6.94 -34.13 17.49
CA PRO A 318 7.48 -33.26 16.47
C PRO A 318 9.02 -33.20 16.54
N SER A 319 9.68 -33.41 15.41
CA SER A 319 11.14 -33.46 15.32
C SER A 319 11.80 -32.09 15.55
N ILE A 320 12.80 -32.07 16.46
CA ILE A 320 13.62 -30.88 16.74
C ILE A 320 14.27 -30.33 15.46
N PHE A 321 14.75 -31.21 14.57
CA PHE A 321 15.35 -30.80 13.30
C PHE A 321 14.34 -30.08 12.40
N VAL A 322 13.14 -30.65 12.24
CA VAL A 322 12.06 -30.06 11.43
C VAL A 322 11.69 -28.68 11.97
N LEU A 323 11.42 -28.57 13.28
CA LEU A 323 11.07 -27.31 13.94
C LEU A 323 12.18 -26.26 13.79
N SER A 324 13.45 -26.67 13.91
CA SER A 324 14.60 -25.77 13.75
C SER A 324 14.70 -25.21 12.32
N VAL A 325 14.52 -26.04 11.30
CA VAL A 325 14.55 -25.60 9.90
C VAL A 325 13.39 -24.65 9.60
N LEU A 326 12.18 -24.98 10.06
CA LEU A 326 10.99 -24.13 9.91
C LEU A 326 11.20 -22.76 10.56
N LEU A 327 11.80 -22.73 11.74
CA LEU A 327 12.11 -21.50 12.47
C LEU A 327 13.13 -20.64 11.71
N VAL A 328 14.21 -21.24 11.21
CA VAL A 328 15.23 -20.53 10.41
C VAL A 328 14.61 -19.95 9.14
N LEU A 329 13.76 -20.72 8.45
CA LEU A 329 13.11 -20.28 7.22
C LEU A 329 12.14 -19.10 7.47
N LEU A 330 11.32 -19.18 8.52
CA LEU A 330 10.44 -18.08 8.91
C LEU A 330 11.25 -16.87 9.38
N GLY A 331 12.32 -17.08 10.14
CA GLY A 331 13.25 -16.04 10.57
C GLY A 331 13.90 -15.31 9.41
N TYR A 332 14.32 -16.02 8.35
CA TYR A 332 14.82 -15.42 7.11
C TYR A 332 13.76 -14.57 6.40
N GLY A 333 12.52 -15.08 6.31
CA GLY A 333 11.39 -14.33 5.76
C GLY A 333 11.14 -13.03 6.53
N LEU A 334 11.09 -13.09 7.87
CA LEU A 334 10.92 -11.93 8.75
C LEU A 334 12.09 -10.94 8.65
N PHE A 335 13.32 -11.44 8.53
CA PHE A 335 14.49 -10.60 8.29
C PHE A 335 14.38 -9.84 6.97
N LYS A 336 14.05 -10.54 5.87
CA LYS A 336 13.85 -9.92 4.56
C LYS A 336 12.72 -8.89 4.59
N LEU A 337 11.63 -9.17 5.29
CA LEU A 337 10.59 -8.18 5.54
C LEU A 337 11.17 -6.98 6.28
N ASN A 338 11.80 -7.12 7.44
CA ASN A 338 12.29 -5.93 8.17
C ASN A 338 13.31 -5.07 7.39
N MET A 339 14.06 -5.67 6.47
CA MET A 339 15.03 -4.93 5.64
C MET A 339 14.39 -4.09 4.52
N HIS A 340 13.10 -4.23 4.21
CA HIS A 340 12.40 -3.31 3.28
C HIS A 340 11.99 -1.99 3.95
N LEU A 341 11.97 -1.94 5.28
CA LEU A 341 11.52 -0.77 6.03
C LEU A 341 12.51 0.38 5.86
N GLY A 342 12.01 1.60 5.75
CA GLY A 342 12.85 2.80 5.72
C GLY A 342 13.66 3.02 7.01
N LYS A 343 13.11 2.66 8.18
CA LYS A 343 13.82 2.69 9.47
C LYS A 343 13.60 1.38 10.23
N PRO A 344 14.34 0.29 9.91
CA PRO A 344 14.11 -1.03 10.48
C PRO A 344 14.24 -1.08 12.01
N GLN A 345 15.03 -0.19 12.62
CA GLN A 345 15.17 -0.07 14.07
C GLN A 345 13.87 0.27 14.80
N PHE A 346 12.87 0.81 14.08
CA PHE A 346 11.56 1.15 14.63
C PHE A 346 10.46 0.12 14.30
N PHE A 347 10.82 -1.10 13.83
CA PHE A 347 9.84 -2.14 13.45
C PHE A 347 8.84 -2.46 14.57
N TYR A 348 9.28 -2.41 15.83
CA TYR A 348 8.48 -2.70 17.02
C TYR A 348 7.30 -1.74 17.20
N ARG A 349 7.31 -0.56 16.55
CA ARG A 349 6.16 0.36 16.51
C ARG A 349 5.04 -0.17 15.62
N GLY A 350 5.28 -1.19 14.80
CA GLY A 350 4.27 -1.81 13.94
C GLY A 350 3.05 -2.36 14.69
N PHE A 351 3.16 -2.55 16.01
CA PHE A 351 2.07 -2.99 16.87
C PHE A 351 1.15 -1.86 17.38
N TYR A 352 1.40 -0.59 17.02
CA TYR A 352 0.67 0.55 17.61
C TYR A 352 -0.77 0.66 17.13
N ASN A 353 -1.07 0.22 15.92
CA ASN A 353 -2.40 0.38 15.33
C ASN A 353 -3.19 -0.93 15.18
N LEU A 354 -3.18 -1.81 16.19
CA LEU A 354 -3.96 -3.07 16.15
C LEU A 354 -5.46 -2.84 15.94
N ARG A 355 -6.00 -1.68 16.34
CA ARG A 355 -7.43 -1.39 16.18
C ARG A 355 -7.83 -1.18 14.73
N HIS A 356 -7.00 -0.60 13.88
CA HIS A 356 -7.40 -0.24 12.51
C HIS A 356 -6.52 -0.86 11.42
N SER A 357 -5.22 -1.02 11.66
CA SER A 357 -4.28 -1.44 10.62
C SER A 357 -4.29 -2.95 10.41
N PRO A 358 -4.57 -3.43 9.18
CA PRO A 358 -4.37 -4.84 8.85
C PRO A 358 -2.89 -5.24 8.96
N VAL A 359 -1.96 -4.31 8.69
CA VAL A 359 -0.51 -4.54 8.82
C VAL A 359 -0.15 -4.81 10.28
N SER A 360 -0.63 -4.01 11.24
CA SER A 360 -0.39 -4.28 12.67
C SER A 360 -0.90 -5.65 13.09
N ARG A 361 -2.05 -6.07 12.57
CA ARG A 361 -2.67 -7.36 12.90
C ARG A 361 -1.98 -8.54 12.23
N GLU A 362 -1.45 -8.37 11.03
CA GLU A 362 -0.55 -9.33 10.38
C GLU A 362 0.71 -9.51 11.22
N ILE A 363 1.37 -8.41 11.59
CA ILE A 363 2.57 -8.44 12.43
C ILE A 363 2.28 -9.21 13.74
N ALA A 364 1.16 -8.92 14.39
CA ALA A 364 0.75 -9.64 15.60
C ALA A 364 0.48 -11.13 15.36
N GLY A 365 -0.27 -11.49 14.32
CA GLY A 365 -0.59 -12.88 14.00
C GLY A 365 0.65 -13.71 13.64
N VAL A 366 1.52 -13.17 12.77
CA VAL A 366 2.77 -13.85 12.38
C VAL A 366 3.75 -13.94 13.55
N SER A 367 3.82 -12.93 14.42
CA SER A 367 4.64 -12.99 15.63
C SER A 367 4.12 -14.03 16.62
N LEU A 368 2.80 -14.13 16.80
CA LEU A 368 2.17 -15.17 17.61
C LEU A 368 2.47 -16.57 17.07
N PHE A 369 2.42 -16.73 15.74
CA PHE A 369 2.79 -17.98 15.07
C PHE A 369 4.26 -18.33 15.31
N PHE A 370 5.17 -17.36 15.13
CA PHE A 370 6.59 -17.55 15.40
C PHE A 370 6.86 -17.95 16.87
N MET A 371 6.18 -17.30 17.82
CA MET A 371 6.27 -17.66 19.24
C MET A 371 5.74 -19.08 19.53
N GLY A 372 4.64 -19.49 18.89
CA GLY A 372 4.12 -20.85 18.98
C GLY A 372 5.11 -21.88 18.45
N LEU A 373 5.71 -21.61 17.28
CA LEU A 373 6.74 -22.48 16.70
C LEU A 373 8.00 -22.58 17.58
N MET A 374 8.44 -21.46 18.15
CA MET A 374 9.51 -21.43 19.15
C MET A 374 9.16 -22.25 20.40
N ALA A 375 7.94 -22.09 20.92
CA ALA A 375 7.47 -22.82 22.09
C ALA A 375 7.45 -24.33 21.82
N MET A 376 7.00 -24.77 20.64
CA MET A 376 7.06 -26.18 20.23
C MET A 376 8.51 -26.71 20.26
N LEU A 377 9.47 -25.96 19.72
CA LEU A 377 10.88 -26.34 19.72
C LEU A 377 11.45 -26.45 21.14
N VAL A 378 11.19 -25.45 21.99
CA VAL A 378 11.67 -25.42 23.38
C VAL A 378 11.08 -26.57 24.20
N VAL A 379 9.77 -26.82 24.06
CA VAL A 379 9.09 -27.96 24.71
C VAL A 379 9.74 -29.29 24.32
N GLN A 380 10.08 -29.47 23.05
CA GLN A 380 10.75 -30.68 22.59
C GLN A 380 12.18 -30.82 23.12
N ILE A 381 12.97 -29.74 23.13
CA ILE A 381 14.34 -29.75 23.66
C ILE A 381 14.36 -30.08 25.16
N LEU A 382 13.42 -29.51 25.92
CA LEU A 382 13.33 -29.70 27.37
C LEU A 382 12.49 -30.93 27.77
N SER A 383 11.93 -31.66 26.80
CA SER A 383 11.05 -32.82 27.04
C SER A 383 9.85 -32.50 27.96
N LEU A 384 9.24 -31.31 27.80
CA LEU A 384 8.11 -30.83 28.61
C LEU A 384 6.76 -31.11 27.93
N ASP A 385 6.48 -32.37 27.58
CA ASP A 385 5.36 -32.75 26.70
C ASP A 385 3.99 -32.24 27.17
N PHE A 386 3.78 -32.07 28.48
CA PHE A 386 2.54 -31.53 29.03
C PHE A 386 2.21 -30.10 28.56
N LEU A 387 3.21 -29.33 28.10
CA LEU A 387 3.04 -27.98 27.54
C LEU A 387 2.83 -27.99 26.01
N LEU A 388 3.00 -29.14 25.34
CA LEU A 388 2.89 -29.23 23.88
C LEU A 388 1.51 -28.80 23.35
N PRO A 389 0.37 -29.17 23.98
CA PRO A 389 -0.95 -28.71 23.54
C PRO A 389 -1.09 -27.18 23.60
N MET A 390 -0.49 -26.54 24.61
CA MET A 390 -0.49 -25.08 24.74
C MET A 390 0.34 -24.44 23.61
N ALA A 391 1.51 -25.00 23.31
CA ALA A 391 2.35 -24.53 22.21
C ALA A 391 1.62 -24.65 20.85
N TYR A 392 0.91 -25.76 20.62
CA TYR A 392 0.06 -25.94 19.43
C TYR A 392 -1.09 -24.95 19.38
N GLY A 393 -1.76 -24.69 20.52
CA GLY A 393 -2.80 -23.68 20.60
C GLY A 393 -2.28 -22.31 20.13
N VAL A 394 -1.15 -21.87 20.68
CA VAL A 394 -0.52 -20.59 20.31
C VAL A 394 -0.13 -20.57 18.82
N ALA A 395 0.50 -21.63 18.32
CA ALA A 395 0.88 -21.74 16.91
C ALA A 395 -0.35 -21.72 16.00
N PHE A 396 -1.42 -22.45 16.34
CA PHE A 396 -2.64 -22.50 15.55
C PHE A 396 -3.37 -21.14 15.50
N PHE A 397 -3.54 -20.47 16.65
CA PHE A 397 -4.15 -19.13 16.68
C PHE A 397 -3.31 -18.11 15.91
N GLY A 398 -1.98 -18.17 16.05
CA GLY A 398 -1.06 -17.33 15.28
C GLY A 398 -1.16 -17.59 13.79
N LEU A 399 -1.25 -18.86 13.38
CA LEU A 399 -1.42 -19.25 11.99
C LEU A 399 -2.71 -18.67 11.40
N VAL A 400 -3.85 -18.88 12.07
CA VAL A 400 -5.16 -18.42 11.59
C VAL A 400 -5.21 -16.89 11.48
N LEU A 401 -4.74 -16.18 12.51
CA LEU A 401 -4.71 -14.71 12.50
C LEU A 401 -3.71 -14.18 11.47
N GLY A 402 -2.49 -14.72 11.46
CA GLY A 402 -1.42 -14.33 10.56
C GLY A 402 -1.83 -14.52 9.11
N SER A 403 -2.26 -15.71 8.70
CA SER A 403 -2.66 -16.00 7.32
C SER A 403 -3.86 -15.14 6.87
N TYR A 404 -4.83 -14.91 7.75
CA TYR A 404 -5.98 -14.06 7.43
C TYR A 404 -5.57 -12.60 7.17
N TYR A 405 -4.72 -12.02 8.01
CA TYR A 405 -4.30 -10.63 7.83
C TYR A 405 -3.26 -10.46 6.72
N MET A 406 -2.42 -11.47 6.45
CA MET A 406 -1.59 -11.53 5.24
C MET A 406 -2.45 -11.41 3.97
N MET A 407 -3.61 -12.07 3.91
CA MET A 407 -4.55 -11.90 2.80
C MET A 407 -5.22 -10.52 2.81
N LYS A 408 -5.77 -10.13 3.97
CA LYS A 408 -6.57 -8.90 4.11
C LYS A 408 -5.80 -7.62 3.78
N LEU A 409 -4.48 -7.62 4.01
CA LEU A 409 -3.59 -6.52 3.67
C LEU A 409 -3.67 -6.12 2.18
N TYR A 410 -3.96 -7.06 1.29
CA TYR A 410 -4.00 -6.78 -0.15
C TYR A 410 -5.42 -6.55 -0.69
N LEU A 411 -6.46 -6.66 0.14
CA LEU A 411 -7.83 -6.32 -0.25
C LEU A 411 -8.04 -4.80 -0.17
N ILE A 412 -7.37 -4.09 -1.09
CA ILE A 412 -7.27 -2.64 -1.14
C ILE A 412 -8.16 -2.10 -2.28
N PRO A 413 -9.24 -1.36 -2.00
CA PRO A 413 -10.13 -0.81 -3.04
C PRO A 413 -9.41 0.02 -4.12
N ALA A 414 -8.34 0.73 -3.74
CA ALA A 414 -7.50 1.52 -4.66
C ALA A 414 -6.56 0.68 -5.56
N ARG A 415 -6.57 -0.65 -5.43
CA ARG A 415 -5.74 -1.60 -6.19
C ARG A 415 -6.65 -2.71 -6.72
N ALA A 416 -7.42 -2.42 -7.77
CA ALA A 416 -8.45 -3.32 -8.30
C ALA A 416 -7.93 -4.74 -8.58
N PHE A 417 -6.71 -4.87 -9.09
CA PHE A 417 -6.07 -6.16 -9.35
C PHE A 417 -5.87 -7.01 -8.07
N TRP A 418 -5.57 -6.40 -6.92
CA TRP A 418 -5.43 -7.14 -5.66
C TRP A 418 -6.75 -7.34 -4.91
N ASN A 419 -7.72 -6.44 -5.11
CA ASN A 419 -8.98 -6.40 -4.38
C ASN A 419 -9.99 -7.46 -4.86
N HIS A 420 -9.61 -8.72 -4.72
CA HIS A 420 -10.41 -9.87 -5.14
C HIS A 420 -10.09 -11.08 -4.26
N TRP A 421 -11.07 -11.99 -4.11
CA TRP A 421 -10.91 -13.18 -3.28
C TRP A 421 -9.83 -14.16 -3.81
N GLN A 422 -9.42 -14.02 -5.07
CA GLN A 422 -8.30 -14.78 -5.64
C GLN A 422 -6.99 -14.58 -4.86
N THR A 423 -6.80 -13.42 -4.25
CA THR A 423 -5.68 -13.17 -3.34
C THR A 423 -5.65 -14.21 -2.21
N GLY A 424 -6.83 -14.55 -1.68
CA GLY A 424 -6.99 -15.61 -0.69
C GLY A 424 -6.65 -16.99 -1.25
N THR A 425 -7.17 -17.36 -2.42
CA THR A 425 -6.86 -18.69 -2.98
C THR A 425 -5.40 -18.84 -3.40
N ALA A 426 -4.74 -17.77 -3.81
CA ALA A 426 -3.31 -17.77 -4.06
C ALA A 426 -2.50 -18.04 -2.78
N PHE A 427 -2.84 -17.36 -1.68
CA PHE A 427 -2.12 -17.50 -0.41
C PHE A 427 -2.41 -18.82 0.29
N TYR A 428 -3.68 -19.20 0.45
CA TYR A 428 -4.04 -20.49 1.04
C TYR A 428 -3.66 -21.66 0.13
N GLY A 429 -3.75 -21.50 -1.19
CA GLY A 429 -3.27 -22.50 -2.15
C GLY A 429 -1.76 -22.74 -2.03
N THR A 430 -0.97 -21.67 -1.86
CA THR A 430 0.48 -21.77 -1.58
C THR A 430 0.75 -22.48 -0.26
N MET A 431 0.00 -22.13 0.80
CA MET A 431 0.15 -22.75 2.12
C MET A 431 -0.11 -24.27 2.07
N LEU A 432 -1.16 -24.70 1.37
CA LEU A 432 -1.49 -26.12 1.22
C LEU A 432 -0.49 -26.88 0.33
N SER A 433 -0.10 -26.29 -0.80
CA SER A 433 0.79 -26.93 -1.77
C SER A 433 2.26 -26.90 -1.35
N LEU A 434 2.86 -25.71 -1.29
CA LEU A 434 4.26 -25.55 -0.96
C LEU A 434 4.55 -25.95 0.48
N GLY A 435 3.65 -25.67 1.43
CA GLY A 435 3.83 -26.07 2.83
C GLY A 435 3.79 -27.57 3.04
N GLY A 436 2.89 -28.29 2.36
CA GLY A 436 2.88 -29.76 2.37
C GLY A 436 4.15 -30.35 1.76
N LEU A 437 4.57 -29.86 0.60
CA LEU A 437 5.78 -30.35 -0.04
C LEU A 437 7.05 -30.02 0.76
N LEU A 438 7.13 -28.85 1.38
CA LEU A 438 8.21 -28.51 2.30
C LEU A 438 8.29 -29.51 3.45
N PHE A 439 7.14 -29.83 4.07
CA PHE A 439 7.07 -30.83 5.13
C PHE A 439 7.57 -32.20 4.64
N ALA A 440 7.12 -32.67 3.47
CA ALA A 440 7.56 -33.93 2.90
C ALA A 440 9.07 -33.97 2.58
N VAL A 441 9.64 -32.87 2.09
CA VAL A 441 11.09 -32.75 1.87
C VAL A 441 11.87 -32.83 3.18
N LEU A 442 11.38 -32.19 4.25
CA LEU A 442 12.03 -32.26 5.57
C LEU A 442 12.00 -33.65 6.19
N LEU A 443 10.96 -34.45 5.89
CA LEU A 443 10.87 -35.84 6.35
C LEU A 443 11.86 -36.78 5.66
N LEU A 444 12.49 -36.40 4.55
CA LEU A 444 13.47 -37.25 3.86
C LEU A 444 14.64 -37.66 4.79
N VAL A 445 15.00 -36.82 5.74
CA VAL A 445 16.06 -37.08 6.73
C VAL A 445 15.71 -38.26 7.65
N PHE A 446 14.43 -38.54 7.86
CA PHE A 446 13.93 -39.60 8.75
C PHE A 446 13.42 -40.83 7.98
N GLY A 447 13.59 -40.84 6.66
CA GLY A 447 13.01 -41.86 5.78
C GLY A 447 11.63 -41.45 5.27
N ALA A 448 11.46 -41.52 3.95
CA ALA A 448 10.20 -41.15 3.32
C ALA A 448 9.14 -42.23 3.51
N ASN A 449 8.02 -41.90 4.18
CA ASN A 449 6.87 -42.79 4.24
C ASN A 449 6.00 -42.59 2.99
N PRO A 450 5.83 -43.62 2.12
CA PRO A 450 5.02 -43.52 0.91
C PRO A 450 3.59 -43.02 1.15
N LYS A 451 2.95 -43.41 2.27
CA LYS A 451 1.58 -42.98 2.59
C LYS A 451 1.51 -41.49 2.91
N VAL A 452 2.51 -40.97 3.63
CA VAL A 452 2.60 -39.54 3.95
C VAL A 452 2.83 -38.73 2.68
N LEU A 453 3.69 -39.21 1.77
CA LEU A 453 3.92 -38.58 0.48
C LEU A 453 2.64 -38.52 -0.36
N SER A 454 1.88 -39.62 -0.45
CA SER A 454 0.61 -39.65 -1.17
C SER A 454 -0.40 -38.66 -0.57
N PHE A 455 -0.48 -38.56 0.76
CA PHE A 455 -1.44 -37.67 1.43
C PHE A 455 -1.05 -36.18 1.30
N VAL A 456 0.24 -35.86 1.40
CA VAL A 456 0.77 -34.52 1.09
C VAL A 456 0.46 -34.14 -0.36
N ALA A 457 0.62 -35.08 -1.30
CA ALA A 457 0.31 -34.84 -2.71
C ALA A 457 -1.17 -34.48 -2.92
N VAL A 458 -2.10 -35.15 -2.23
CA VAL A 458 -3.55 -34.83 -2.28
C VAL A 458 -3.81 -33.40 -1.83
N VAL A 459 -3.27 -32.98 -0.69
CA VAL A 459 -3.46 -31.61 -0.19
C VAL A 459 -2.80 -30.59 -1.11
N ALA A 460 -1.67 -30.93 -1.71
CA ALA A 460 -1.03 -30.08 -2.70
C ALA A 460 -1.88 -29.92 -3.99
N VAL A 461 -2.52 -30.99 -4.47
CA VAL A 461 -3.50 -30.90 -5.57
C VAL A 461 -4.65 -29.96 -5.20
N VAL A 462 -5.20 -30.09 -3.99
CA VAL A 462 -6.27 -29.19 -3.52
C VAL A 462 -5.81 -27.73 -3.55
N GLY A 463 -4.60 -27.44 -3.03
CA GLY A 463 -4.03 -26.09 -3.06
C GLY A 463 -3.85 -25.54 -4.48
N LEU A 464 -3.32 -26.34 -5.40
CA LEU A 464 -3.09 -25.95 -6.80
C LEU A 464 -4.41 -25.73 -7.56
N VAL A 465 -5.42 -26.57 -7.31
CA VAL A 465 -6.76 -26.43 -7.92
C VAL A 465 -7.46 -25.17 -7.39
N LEU A 466 -7.37 -24.89 -6.09
CA LEU A 466 -7.90 -23.66 -5.49
C LEU A 466 -7.27 -22.41 -6.11
N GLU A 467 -5.95 -22.38 -6.28
CA GLU A 467 -5.27 -21.27 -6.97
C GLU A 467 -5.74 -21.14 -8.42
N SER A 468 -5.85 -22.26 -9.14
CA SER A 468 -6.27 -22.29 -10.54
C SER A 468 -7.69 -21.74 -10.75
N ILE A 469 -8.64 -22.15 -9.90
CA ILE A 469 -10.02 -21.62 -9.92
C ILE A 469 -10.03 -20.12 -9.63
N GLY A 470 -9.24 -19.69 -8.65
CA GLY A 470 -9.07 -18.27 -8.32
C GLY A 470 -8.59 -17.45 -9.51
N LEU A 471 -7.57 -17.93 -10.22
CA LEU A 471 -7.00 -17.21 -11.37
C LEU A 471 -7.99 -17.05 -12.52
N VAL A 472 -8.77 -18.09 -12.82
CA VAL A 472 -9.83 -18.02 -13.84
C VAL A 472 -10.88 -16.97 -13.46
N ALA A 473 -11.32 -16.96 -12.21
CA ALA A 473 -12.29 -15.98 -11.73
C ALA A 473 -11.72 -14.55 -11.72
N HIS A 474 -10.45 -14.40 -11.34
CA HIS A 474 -9.75 -13.13 -11.29
C HIS A 474 -9.62 -12.48 -12.67
N LYS A 475 -9.27 -13.27 -13.68
CA LYS A 475 -9.21 -12.78 -15.07
C LYS A 475 -10.54 -12.18 -15.52
N LYS A 476 -11.67 -12.79 -15.14
CA LYS A 476 -13.01 -12.27 -15.43
C LYS A 476 -13.33 -11.01 -14.62
N ALA A 477 -12.90 -10.95 -13.35
CA ALA A 477 -13.11 -9.79 -12.49
C ALA A 477 -12.32 -8.55 -12.95
N ASN A 478 -11.09 -8.74 -13.44
CA ASN A 478 -10.24 -7.66 -13.95
C ASN A 478 -10.88 -6.89 -15.11
N GLN A 479 -11.74 -7.54 -15.90
CA GLN A 479 -12.46 -6.89 -17.01
C GLN A 479 -13.48 -5.83 -16.56
N LYS A 480 -13.80 -5.74 -15.25
CA LYS A 480 -14.82 -4.81 -14.73
C LYS A 480 -14.32 -3.38 -14.53
N THR A 481 -13.01 -3.15 -14.44
CA THR A 481 -12.42 -1.84 -14.14
C THR A 481 -11.31 -1.52 -15.13
N GLY A 482 -11.05 -0.23 -15.38
CA GLY A 482 -10.00 0.18 -16.31
C GLY A 482 -8.61 -0.23 -15.82
N GLU A 483 -8.35 -0.08 -14.52
CA GLU A 483 -7.10 -0.49 -13.86
C GLU A 483 -6.92 -2.01 -13.88
N GLY A 484 -8.01 -2.77 -13.67
CA GLY A 484 -7.97 -4.23 -13.77
C GLY A 484 -7.66 -4.71 -15.19
N GLN A 485 -8.31 -4.11 -16.21
CA GLN A 485 -8.03 -4.41 -17.62
C GLN A 485 -6.59 -4.04 -17.99
N ALA A 486 -6.11 -2.89 -17.51
CA ALA A 486 -4.74 -2.43 -17.71
C ALA A 486 -3.72 -3.39 -17.07
N ALA A 487 -3.98 -3.88 -15.86
CA ALA A 487 -3.12 -4.85 -15.18
C ALA A 487 -3.08 -6.20 -15.91
N ASP A 488 -4.23 -6.70 -16.38
CA ASP A 488 -4.31 -7.92 -17.21
C ASP A 488 -3.58 -7.75 -18.55
N PHE A 489 -3.67 -6.55 -19.14
CA PHE A 489 -2.94 -6.19 -20.35
C PHE A 489 -1.41 -6.21 -20.11
N GLU A 490 -0.91 -5.56 -19.05
CA GLU A 490 0.51 -5.58 -18.67
C GLU A 490 1.02 -7.01 -18.40
N GLN A 491 0.22 -7.80 -17.69
CA GLN A 491 0.52 -9.20 -17.40
C GLN A 491 0.64 -10.06 -18.66
N THR A 492 -0.23 -9.84 -19.66
CA THR A 492 -0.27 -10.63 -20.90
C THR A 492 0.69 -10.14 -21.99
N THR A 493 1.27 -8.95 -21.83
CA THR A 493 2.20 -8.30 -22.79
C THR A 493 3.62 -8.23 -22.23
N THR A 494 3.94 -7.22 -21.41
CA THR A 494 5.26 -7.01 -20.79
C THR A 494 5.77 -8.26 -20.07
N PHE A 495 4.87 -8.99 -19.41
CA PHE A 495 5.19 -10.23 -18.70
C PHE A 495 4.58 -11.49 -19.34
N GLY A 496 4.09 -11.40 -20.57
CA GLY A 496 3.28 -12.45 -21.20
C GLY A 496 3.95 -13.81 -21.35
N LYS A 497 5.29 -13.88 -21.47
CA LYS A 497 6.01 -15.17 -21.48
C LYS A 497 6.11 -15.76 -20.07
N THR A 498 6.34 -14.91 -19.07
CA THR A 498 6.40 -15.31 -17.64
C THR A 498 5.04 -15.77 -17.14
N GLU A 499 3.97 -15.08 -17.52
CA GLU A 499 2.59 -15.49 -17.23
C GLU A 499 2.26 -16.86 -17.85
N ARG A 500 2.63 -17.06 -19.12
CA ARG A 500 2.46 -18.37 -19.78
C ARG A 500 3.21 -19.47 -19.05
N LEU A 501 4.47 -19.22 -18.69
CA LEU A 501 5.27 -20.18 -17.92
C LEU A 501 4.58 -20.53 -16.59
N ARG A 502 4.05 -19.54 -15.87
CA ARG A 502 3.29 -19.77 -14.63
C ARG A 502 2.09 -20.69 -14.86
N TYR A 503 1.24 -20.44 -15.86
CA TYR A 503 0.09 -21.30 -16.14
C TYR A 503 0.52 -22.72 -16.57
N THR A 504 1.57 -22.84 -17.38
CA THR A 504 2.13 -24.13 -17.75
C THR A 504 2.63 -24.89 -16.52
N LEU A 505 3.37 -24.23 -15.63
CA LEU A 505 3.85 -24.83 -14.39
C LEU A 505 2.69 -25.24 -13.47
N LEU A 506 1.62 -24.46 -13.36
CA LEU A 506 0.44 -24.86 -12.59
C LEU A 506 -0.16 -26.17 -13.10
N GLY A 507 -0.35 -26.31 -14.42
CA GLY A 507 -0.84 -27.54 -15.04
C GLY A 507 0.11 -28.73 -14.83
N VAL A 508 1.41 -28.51 -15.05
CA VAL A 508 2.45 -29.53 -14.82
C VAL A 508 2.49 -29.95 -13.36
N ASN A 509 2.38 -29.01 -12.43
CA ASN A 509 2.39 -29.29 -10.99
C ASN A 509 1.20 -30.14 -10.57
N VAL A 510 0.00 -29.89 -11.11
CA VAL A 510 -1.16 -30.76 -10.85
C VAL A 510 -0.88 -32.20 -11.31
N LEU A 511 -0.31 -32.39 -12.50
CA LEU A 511 0.05 -33.73 -13.01
C LEU A 511 1.15 -34.40 -12.17
N LEU A 512 2.19 -33.64 -11.78
CA LEU A 512 3.27 -34.15 -10.92
C LEU A 512 2.74 -34.57 -9.55
N MET A 513 1.82 -33.81 -8.96
CA MET A 513 1.21 -34.17 -7.69
C MET A 513 0.29 -35.39 -7.82
N PHE A 514 -0.47 -35.51 -8.91
CA PHE A 514 -1.21 -36.74 -9.21
C PHE A 514 -0.27 -37.94 -9.37
N ALA A 515 0.85 -37.79 -10.08
CA ALA A 515 1.85 -38.85 -10.22
C ALA A 515 2.45 -39.25 -8.85
N LEU A 516 2.78 -38.26 -8.01
CA LEU A 516 3.30 -38.49 -6.65
C LEU A 516 2.28 -39.18 -5.74
N MET A 517 0.98 -38.87 -5.91
CA MET A 517 -0.11 -39.51 -5.18
C MET A 517 -0.16 -41.02 -5.40
N PHE A 518 -0.06 -41.47 -6.66
CA PHE A 518 -0.15 -42.89 -7.01
C PHE A 518 1.20 -43.63 -7.01
N ASN A 519 2.30 -42.92 -7.24
CA ASN A 519 3.65 -43.47 -7.26
C ASN A 519 4.58 -42.61 -6.39
N PRO A 520 4.48 -42.72 -5.06
CA PRO A 520 5.27 -41.91 -4.14
C PRO A 520 6.76 -42.28 -4.25
N ASN A 521 7.56 -41.38 -4.83
CA ASN A 521 9.00 -41.52 -4.93
C ASN A 521 9.72 -40.17 -4.75
N LEU A 522 11.01 -40.24 -4.39
CA LEU A 522 11.81 -39.06 -4.04
C LEU A 522 12.08 -38.15 -5.24
N TRP A 523 12.21 -38.70 -6.44
CA TRP A 523 12.45 -37.93 -7.65
C TRP A 523 11.25 -37.04 -8.00
N LEU A 524 10.03 -37.60 -7.94
CA LEU A 524 8.79 -36.85 -8.13
C LEU A 524 8.59 -35.81 -7.05
N LEU A 525 8.93 -36.10 -5.79
CA LEU A 525 8.90 -35.12 -4.72
C LEU A 525 9.85 -33.96 -4.99
N GLY A 526 11.11 -34.24 -5.34
CA GLY A 526 12.13 -33.20 -5.58
C GLY A 526 11.78 -32.30 -6.76
N ILE A 527 11.41 -32.89 -7.90
CA ILE A 527 10.99 -32.14 -9.10
C ILE A 527 9.70 -31.37 -8.81
N GLY A 528 8.72 -32.00 -8.16
CA GLY A 528 7.46 -31.36 -7.76
C GLY A 528 7.68 -30.17 -6.84
N PHE A 529 8.53 -30.30 -5.82
CA PHE A 529 8.87 -29.21 -4.90
C PHE A 529 9.51 -28.03 -5.62
N LEU A 530 10.52 -28.26 -6.45
CA LEU A 530 11.20 -27.20 -7.21
C LEU A 530 10.27 -26.51 -8.21
N SER A 531 9.42 -27.29 -8.89
CA SER A 531 8.45 -26.78 -9.86
C SER A 531 7.33 -25.97 -9.19
N VAL A 532 6.81 -26.42 -8.04
CA VAL A 532 5.83 -25.66 -7.23
C VAL A 532 6.46 -24.39 -6.68
N LEU A 533 7.67 -24.46 -6.12
CA LEU A 533 8.40 -23.29 -5.61
C LEU A 533 8.59 -22.24 -6.71
N THR A 534 9.01 -22.67 -7.91
CA THR A 534 9.19 -21.78 -9.07
C THR A 534 7.85 -21.15 -9.49
N SER A 535 6.79 -21.96 -9.58
CA SER A 535 5.44 -21.47 -9.93
C SER A 535 4.91 -20.44 -8.92
N VAL A 536 5.07 -20.72 -7.62
CA VAL A 536 4.66 -19.83 -6.52
C VAL A 536 5.47 -18.54 -6.56
N TYR A 537 6.79 -18.62 -6.74
CA TYR A 537 7.65 -17.44 -6.81
C TYR A 537 7.28 -16.54 -7.99
N LEU A 538 7.13 -17.11 -9.20
CA LEU A 538 6.67 -16.38 -10.39
C LEU A 538 5.28 -15.75 -10.15
N GLY A 539 4.36 -16.50 -9.56
CA GLY A 539 3.04 -15.99 -9.22
C GLY A 539 3.08 -14.81 -8.25
N ARG A 540 4.02 -14.81 -7.30
CA ARG A 540 4.13 -13.78 -6.27
C ARG A 540 4.84 -12.53 -6.75
N ILE A 541 5.91 -12.65 -7.54
CA ILE A 541 6.55 -11.47 -8.15
C ILE A 541 5.63 -10.81 -9.19
N LEU A 542 4.88 -11.59 -9.98
CA LEU A 542 3.86 -11.04 -10.89
C LEU A 542 2.77 -10.29 -10.12
N PHE A 543 2.31 -10.85 -9.00
CA PHE A 543 1.29 -10.22 -8.16
C PHE A 543 1.66 -8.79 -7.76
N TYR A 544 2.93 -8.52 -7.43
CA TYR A 544 3.38 -7.15 -7.11
C TYR A 544 3.66 -6.29 -8.35
N ALA A 545 4.19 -6.89 -9.42
CA ALA A 545 4.67 -6.12 -10.57
C ALA A 545 3.56 -5.60 -11.50
N VAL A 546 2.43 -6.31 -11.60
CA VAL A 546 1.36 -5.98 -12.56
C VAL A 546 0.27 -5.10 -11.95
N VAL A 547 0.34 -4.80 -10.66
CA VAL A 547 -0.71 -4.04 -9.99
C VAL A 547 -0.76 -2.62 -10.54
N ILE A 548 -1.90 -2.26 -11.09
CA ILE A 548 -2.15 -0.91 -11.58
C ILE A 548 -3.09 -0.19 -10.60
N PRO A 549 -2.63 0.91 -9.98
CA PRO A 549 -3.41 1.61 -8.98
C PRO A 549 -4.44 2.57 -9.57
N THR A 550 -5.55 2.77 -8.86
CA THR A 550 -6.35 3.99 -9.07
C THR A 550 -5.49 5.17 -8.64
N THR A 551 -5.19 6.05 -9.58
CA THR A 551 -4.32 7.21 -9.34
C THR A 551 -4.85 8.42 -10.07
N MET A 552 -4.50 9.59 -9.56
CA MET A 552 -4.74 10.84 -10.26
C MET A 552 -4.11 10.80 -11.67
N PRO A 553 -4.85 11.23 -12.70
CA PRO A 553 -4.33 11.33 -14.04
C PRO A 553 -3.37 12.49 -14.22
N GLY A 554 -2.38 12.28 -15.08
CA GLY A 554 -1.49 13.32 -15.55
C GLY A 554 -0.03 12.87 -15.59
N ALA A 555 0.73 13.35 -16.59
CA ALA A 555 2.19 13.21 -16.60
C ALA A 555 2.80 14.10 -15.52
N PHE A 556 2.74 13.65 -14.27
CA PHE A 556 3.61 14.14 -13.23
C PHE A 556 5.01 13.61 -13.54
N PHE A 557 5.83 14.38 -14.28
CA PHE A 557 7.01 13.89 -14.99
C PHE A 557 7.96 13.03 -14.15
N TRP A 558 8.22 13.39 -12.89
CA TRP A 558 9.06 12.60 -11.97
C TRP A 558 8.41 11.32 -11.43
N LYS A 559 7.10 11.13 -11.58
CA LYS A 559 6.38 9.90 -11.21
C LYS A 559 6.28 8.89 -12.35
N ASN A 560 6.69 9.25 -13.57
CA ASN A 560 6.68 8.37 -14.73
C ASN A 560 7.91 7.44 -14.71
N ASP A 561 7.71 6.14 -14.55
CA ASP A 561 8.81 5.18 -14.44
C ASP A 561 9.63 5.03 -15.73
N GLN A 562 9.03 5.24 -16.91
CA GLN A 562 9.78 5.27 -18.17
C GLN A 562 10.73 6.47 -18.22
N PHE A 563 10.25 7.64 -17.76
CA PHE A 563 11.10 8.83 -17.66
C PHE A 563 12.21 8.63 -16.62
N LYS A 564 11.91 8.06 -15.45
CA LYS A 564 12.95 7.74 -14.45
C LYS A 564 14.00 6.80 -15.02
N ALA A 565 13.58 5.73 -15.70
CA ALA A 565 14.49 4.76 -16.31
C ALA A 565 15.39 5.45 -17.35
N HIS A 566 14.81 6.24 -18.24
CA HIS A 566 15.56 7.02 -19.23
C HIS A 566 16.52 8.03 -18.56
N ALA A 567 16.07 8.73 -17.53
CA ALA A 567 16.88 9.71 -16.82
C ALA A 567 18.07 9.04 -16.10
N ILE A 568 17.87 7.84 -15.56
CA ILE A 568 18.95 7.03 -14.96
C ILE A 568 19.91 6.54 -16.04
N GLU A 569 19.41 5.97 -17.14
CA GLU A 569 20.23 5.43 -18.23
C GLU A 569 21.07 6.51 -18.93
N SER A 570 20.50 7.70 -19.11
CA SER A 570 21.18 8.84 -19.75
C SER A 570 22.09 9.63 -18.80
N GLY A 571 22.10 9.32 -17.49
CA GLY A 571 22.82 10.10 -16.47
C GLY A 571 22.15 11.43 -16.09
N LEU A 572 20.97 11.75 -16.66
CA LEU A 572 20.20 12.93 -16.27
C LEU A 572 19.80 12.90 -14.78
N SER A 573 19.65 11.72 -14.19
CA SER A 573 19.37 11.56 -12.76
C SER A 573 20.45 12.10 -11.82
N ASP A 574 21.66 12.36 -12.33
CA ASP A 574 22.73 12.95 -11.52
C ASP A 574 22.54 14.47 -11.33
N MET A 575 21.66 15.10 -12.12
CA MET A 575 21.29 16.50 -11.98
C MET A 575 20.14 16.64 -10.96
N PRO A 576 20.34 17.30 -9.80
CA PRO A 576 19.29 17.45 -8.79
C PRO A 576 18.00 18.09 -9.31
N GLN A 577 18.11 18.94 -10.33
CA GLN A 577 17.00 19.63 -11.00
C GLN A 577 16.06 18.65 -11.73
N MET A 578 16.54 17.47 -12.10
CA MET A 578 15.72 16.45 -12.77
C MET A 578 14.77 15.75 -11.80
N GLY A 579 14.99 15.85 -10.48
CA GLY A 579 14.12 15.28 -9.46
C GLY A 579 14.00 13.74 -9.52
N VAL A 580 14.85 13.08 -10.31
CA VAL A 580 14.93 11.63 -10.39
C VAL A 580 16.13 11.19 -9.56
N MET A 581 15.88 10.49 -8.45
CA MET A 581 16.96 9.83 -7.73
C MET A 581 17.22 8.45 -8.33
N PRO A 582 18.49 8.13 -8.68
CA PRO A 582 18.89 6.75 -8.87
C PRO A 582 18.55 5.96 -7.61
N GLN A 583 18.07 4.72 -7.72
CA GLN A 583 17.77 3.90 -6.54
C GLN A 583 19.00 3.80 -5.64
N ARG A 584 18.98 4.52 -4.51
CA ARG A 584 19.93 4.37 -3.42
C ARG A 584 19.16 3.75 -2.29
N HIS A 585 19.43 2.48 -2.00
CA HIS A 585 19.01 1.91 -0.73
C HIS A 585 19.61 2.75 0.39
N HIS A 586 18.82 3.07 1.42
CA HIS A 586 19.39 3.60 2.65
C HIS A 586 20.45 2.61 3.15
N LYS A 587 21.53 3.11 3.73
CA LYS A 587 22.49 2.23 4.41
C LYS A 587 21.88 1.86 5.74
N PHE A 588 21.79 0.56 6.02
CA PHE A 588 21.36 0.08 7.33
C PHE A 588 22.28 0.63 8.43
N ASP A 589 21.75 1.52 9.27
CA ASP A 589 22.52 2.16 10.32
C ASP A 589 22.49 1.33 11.62
N VAL A 590 23.51 0.47 11.74
CA VAL A 590 23.73 -0.35 12.93
C VAL A 590 23.91 0.52 14.19
N LYS A 591 24.52 1.70 14.08
CA LYS A 591 24.74 2.58 15.24
C LYS A 591 23.40 3.15 15.73
N ALA A 592 22.54 3.57 14.81
CA ALA A 592 21.18 4.01 15.15
C ALA A 592 20.39 2.89 15.84
N LEU A 593 20.43 1.66 15.31
CA LEU A 593 19.79 0.52 15.96
C LEU A 593 20.31 0.30 17.39
N MET A 594 21.63 0.26 17.57
CA MET A 594 22.24 0.07 18.90
C MET A 594 21.89 1.22 19.86
N THR A 595 21.70 2.43 19.34
CA THR A 595 21.29 3.59 20.14
C THR A 595 19.85 3.43 20.62
N VAL A 596 18.93 3.06 19.73
CA VAL A 596 17.53 2.79 20.09
C VAL A 596 17.43 1.67 21.13
N ILE A 597 18.18 0.57 20.95
CA ILE A 597 18.21 -0.54 21.91
C ILE A 597 18.69 -0.07 23.29
N LYS A 598 19.72 0.78 23.34
CA LYS A 598 20.27 1.30 24.61
C LYS A 598 19.36 2.33 25.29
N GLN A 599 18.62 3.12 24.51
CA GLN A 599 17.79 4.21 25.02
C GLN A 599 16.37 3.75 25.40
N THR A 600 15.87 2.66 24.81
CA THR A 600 14.53 2.15 25.13
C THR A 600 14.55 1.52 26.51
N THR A 601 13.98 2.20 27.51
CA THR A 601 13.92 1.65 28.87
C THR A 601 12.80 0.62 28.99
N LEU A 602 12.92 -0.30 29.97
CA LEU A 602 11.83 -1.24 30.29
C LEU A 602 10.53 -0.51 30.63
N LYS A 603 10.62 0.67 31.26
CA LYS A 603 9.46 1.50 31.58
C LYS A 603 8.75 1.97 30.33
N ASP A 604 9.50 2.41 29.31
CA ASP A 604 8.94 2.83 28.02
C ASP A 604 8.29 1.65 27.30
N ALA A 605 8.93 0.48 27.32
CA ALA A 605 8.36 -0.75 26.76
C ALA A 605 7.04 -1.16 27.45
N PHE A 606 6.96 -1.05 28.78
CA PHE A 606 5.70 -1.34 29.51
C PHE A 606 4.62 -0.30 29.26
N ALA A 607 4.96 0.99 29.25
CA ALA A 607 4.03 2.06 28.91
C ALA A 607 3.47 1.88 27.48
N GLN A 608 4.34 1.45 26.57
CA GLN A 608 3.99 1.10 25.20
C GLN A 608 3.03 -0.08 25.11
N ILE A 609 3.30 -1.19 25.80
CA ILE A 609 2.39 -2.34 25.86
C ILE A 609 1.02 -1.90 26.40
N LYS A 610 1.01 -1.09 27.48
CA LYS A 610 -0.22 -0.56 28.07
C LYS A 610 -1.00 0.32 27.08
N SER A 611 -0.32 1.15 26.30
CA SER A 611 -0.93 1.98 25.24
C SER A 611 -1.54 1.14 24.11
N ILE A 612 -0.83 0.08 23.68
CA ILE A 612 -1.32 -0.87 22.67
C ILE A 612 -2.61 -1.56 23.14
N VAL A 613 -2.64 -2.03 24.39
CA VAL A 613 -3.81 -2.72 24.97
C VAL A 613 -4.98 -1.77 25.19
N ASN A 614 -4.72 -0.56 25.70
CA ASN A 614 -5.76 0.42 25.99
C ASN A 614 -6.26 1.16 24.74
N GLY A 615 -5.64 0.92 23.58
CA GLY A 615 -6.03 1.51 22.31
C GLY A 615 -5.92 3.03 22.30
N GLY A 616 -4.81 3.55 22.85
CA GLY A 616 -4.57 4.97 23.14
C GLY A 616 -4.98 5.96 22.06
#